data_AF-A0A8C5ZKN3-F1
#
_entry.id   AF-A0A8C5ZKN3-F1
#
_cell.length_a   1.000
_cell.length_b   1.000
_cell.length_c   1.000
_cell.angle_alpha   90.00
_cell.angle_beta   90.00
_cell.angle_gamma   90.00
#
_symmetry.space_group_name_H-M   'P 1'
#
loop_
_entity.id
_entity.type
_entity.pdbx_description
1 polymer ?
#
loop_
_entity_poly.entity_id
_entity_poly.type
_entity_poly.pdbx_seq_one_letter_code
_entity_poly.pdbx_strand_id
1 'polypeptide(L)'
;MPLLDTFGTGLRNNITPIVLPPSRGPGQTCPWPLPKPALLLCSPQSALSPNSAPAGGPNPAGEVDMRLAGPLRIVALVVTVGLTWIIVSILLGGPGSGFPRIQQLFNSPESSVTAEPRARKYKCGLPQPCPEEHLAFRMVSGAANVIGPKICLEDKMLMSSVKDNVGRGLNIALVNGVSGELIEARAFDMWAGDVNDLLKFIRPLHEGTLVFVASYDDPATKMNEETRKLFSELGSRNAKELAFRDSWVFVGAKGVQNKSPFEQHVKNSKHTNKYEGWPEALEMEGCIPRRSVAS
;
A
#
# COMPACT_ATOMS: atom_id res chain seq x y z
N MET A 1 -41.99 51.73 29.85
CA MET A 1 -42.38 50.95 31.03
C MET A 1 -42.14 49.48 30.72
N PRO A 2 -41.27 48.84 31.51
CA PRO A 2 -40.92 47.41 31.49
C PRO A 2 -41.82 46.62 32.46
N LEU A 3 -41.64 45.29 32.52
CA LEU A 3 -41.62 44.40 33.71
C LEU A 3 -41.82 42.95 33.18
N LEU A 4 -40.82 42.06 33.18
CA LEU A 4 -40.14 41.34 34.28
C LEU A 4 -40.97 40.23 34.94
N ASP A 5 -40.20 39.18 35.27
CA ASP A 5 -40.41 38.13 36.28
C ASP A 5 -41.14 36.85 35.86
N THR A 6 -40.81 35.65 36.36
CA THR A 6 -39.57 34.89 36.70
C THR A 6 -40.07 33.61 37.41
N PHE A 7 -39.23 32.57 37.49
CA PHE A 7 -39.34 31.36 38.35
C PHE A 7 -40.47 30.36 38.00
N GLY A 8 -40.28 29.04 38.04
CA GLY A 8 -39.18 28.20 38.49
C GLY A 8 -39.74 26.92 39.16
N THR A 9 -39.07 25.78 38.92
CA THR A 9 -39.21 24.45 39.60
C THR A 9 -40.45 23.63 39.23
N GLY A 10 -40.42 22.30 39.04
CA GLY A 10 -39.37 21.29 39.13
C GLY A 10 -39.97 19.88 38.94
N LEU A 11 -39.09 18.91 38.63
CA LEU A 11 -39.22 17.46 38.87
C LEU A 11 -40.39 16.69 38.21
N ARG A 12 -40.05 15.81 37.24
CA ARG A 12 -40.16 14.33 37.39
C ARG A 12 -39.80 13.56 36.11
N ASN A 13 -38.98 12.52 36.34
CA ASN A 13 -38.97 11.21 35.70
C ASN A 13 -38.23 11.04 34.36
N ASN A 14 -36.93 10.80 34.55
CA ASN A 14 -36.01 10.07 33.70
C ASN A 14 -36.39 8.57 33.66
N ILE A 15 -36.87 8.04 32.52
CA ILE A 15 -36.94 6.59 32.26
C ILE A 15 -36.71 6.34 30.76
N THR A 16 -35.48 5.98 30.40
CA THR A 16 -35.15 5.32 29.14
C THR A 16 -35.43 3.82 29.27
N PRO A 17 -36.09 3.17 28.30
CA PRO A 17 -36.21 1.72 28.30
C PRO A 17 -34.87 1.09 27.90
N ILE A 18 -34.31 0.30 28.82
CA ILE A 18 -33.13 -0.53 28.62
C ILE A 18 -33.54 -1.70 27.73
N VAL A 19 -32.97 -1.77 26.52
CA VAL A 19 -33.08 -2.95 25.64
C VAL A 19 -32.09 -4.00 26.15
N LEU A 20 -32.62 -5.08 26.71
CA LEU A 20 -31.86 -6.27 27.14
C LEU A 20 -31.48 -7.14 25.91
N PRO A 21 -30.25 -7.66 25.82
CA PRO A 21 -29.94 -8.77 24.91
C PRO A 21 -30.49 -10.11 25.46
N PRO A 22 -30.75 -11.10 24.61
CA PRO A 22 -31.36 -12.36 25.01
C PRO A 22 -30.41 -13.23 25.85
N SER A 23 -31.02 -13.91 26.81
CA SER A 23 -30.45 -14.89 27.74
C SER A 23 -29.73 -16.05 27.04
N ARG A 24 -28.46 -16.28 27.42
CA ARG A 24 -27.74 -17.55 27.21
C ARG A 24 -28.23 -18.60 28.21
N GLY A 25 -28.46 -19.81 27.72
CA GLY A 25 -28.65 -21.02 28.55
C GLY A 25 -27.35 -21.47 29.23
N PRO A 26 -27.43 -22.39 30.22
CA PRO A 26 -26.32 -22.71 31.11
C PRO A 26 -25.40 -23.77 30.50
N GLY A 27 -24.09 -23.63 30.69
CA GLY A 27 -23.16 -24.74 30.44
C GLY A 27 -21.70 -24.35 30.24
N GLN A 28 -20.95 -24.38 31.35
CA GLN A 28 -19.52 -24.65 31.46
C GLN A 28 -18.52 -23.48 31.36
N THR A 29 -17.76 -23.40 32.44
CA THR A 29 -16.69 -22.48 32.80
C THR A 29 -15.37 -22.82 32.13
N CYS A 30 -14.60 -21.80 31.73
CA CYS A 30 -13.16 -21.91 31.46
C CYS A 30 -12.40 -21.05 32.47
N PRO A 31 -11.35 -21.58 33.10
CA PRO A 31 -10.24 -20.78 33.56
C PRO A 31 -8.97 -21.08 32.74
N TRP A 32 -8.39 -20.03 32.17
CA TRP A 32 -6.94 -19.93 31.89
C TRP A 32 -6.18 -19.82 33.24
N PRO A 33 -4.86 -20.14 33.38
CA PRO A 33 -3.80 -19.65 32.47
C PRO A 33 -2.51 -20.50 32.25
N LEU A 34 -1.88 -20.31 31.06
CA LEU A 34 -0.42 -20.35 30.67
C LEU A 34 0.46 -21.59 31.02
N PRO A 35 1.68 -21.79 30.44
CA PRO A 35 2.33 -21.31 29.19
C PRO A 35 2.90 -22.47 28.28
N LYS A 36 3.48 -22.10 27.12
CA LYS A 36 4.19 -22.84 26.04
C LYS A 36 5.21 -23.94 26.46
N PRO A 37 5.97 -24.60 25.53
CA PRO A 37 5.67 -25.25 24.23
C PRO A 37 6.31 -26.67 24.13
N ALA A 38 6.05 -27.45 23.06
CA ALA A 38 7.07 -28.18 22.27
C ALA A 38 6.47 -29.31 21.41
N LEU A 39 7.12 -29.51 20.27
CA LEU A 39 6.88 -30.53 19.26
C LEU A 39 6.90 -31.96 19.82
N LEU A 40 6.06 -32.82 19.26
CA LEU A 40 6.32 -34.26 19.23
C LEU A 40 5.84 -34.85 17.89
N LEU A 41 6.84 -35.30 17.12
CA LEU A 41 6.73 -36.25 16.04
C LEU A 41 6.18 -37.57 16.58
N CYS A 42 5.22 -38.18 15.89
CA CYS A 42 4.88 -39.59 16.08
C CYS A 42 4.94 -40.32 14.74
N SER A 43 5.92 -41.22 14.62
CA SER A 43 5.91 -42.35 13.68
C SER A 43 5.01 -43.46 14.23
N PRO A 44 4.33 -44.25 13.38
CA PRO A 44 3.60 -45.43 13.85
C PRO A 44 4.49 -46.69 13.77
N GLN A 45 4.54 -47.44 14.87
CA GLN A 45 4.90 -48.86 14.88
C GLN A 45 3.65 -49.71 15.07
N SER A 46 3.44 -50.60 14.09
CA SER A 46 3.08 -52.02 14.21
C SER A 46 2.24 -52.49 15.40
N ALA A 47 1.02 -52.96 15.11
CA ALA A 47 0.31 -53.91 15.95
C ALA A 47 -0.12 -55.13 15.12
N LEU A 48 0.40 -56.30 15.53
CA LEU A 48 0.03 -57.63 15.04
C LEU A 48 -1.39 -57.99 15.50
N SER A 49 -2.08 -58.77 14.66
CA SER A 49 -3.32 -59.51 14.94
C SER A 49 -3.00 -60.96 15.34
N PRO A 50 -3.96 -61.73 15.90
CA PRO A 50 -4.20 -63.03 15.27
C PRO A 50 -5.68 -63.48 15.18
N ASN A 51 -6.01 -63.94 13.97
CA ASN A 51 -6.67 -65.19 13.56
C ASN A 51 -8.10 -65.57 14.02
N SER A 52 -8.99 -65.73 13.05
CA SER A 52 -9.54 -67.04 12.65
C SER A 52 -10.32 -66.96 11.31
N ALA A 53 -9.92 -67.80 10.35
CA ALA A 53 -10.60 -68.07 9.08
C ALA A 53 -11.57 -69.27 9.23
N PRO A 54 -12.45 -69.59 8.25
CA PRO A 54 -12.05 -70.37 7.04
C PRO A 54 -12.83 -69.90 5.78
N ALA A 55 -12.72 -70.39 4.55
CA ALA A 55 -11.81 -71.21 3.74
C ALA A 55 -12.33 -71.08 2.28
N GLY A 56 -11.46 -71.18 1.26
CA GLY A 56 -11.94 -71.36 -0.11
C GLY A 56 -10.96 -71.03 -1.25
N GLY A 57 -10.09 -71.99 -1.59
CA GLY A 57 -9.68 -72.30 -2.97
C GLY A 57 -8.64 -71.43 -3.70
N PRO A 58 -7.92 -71.98 -4.70
CA PRO A 58 -6.49 -71.73 -4.90
C PRO A 58 -6.14 -70.71 -6.00
N ASN A 59 -5.03 -70.00 -5.82
CA ASN A 59 -4.33 -69.27 -6.89
C ASN A 59 -3.67 -70.26 -7.86
N PRO A 60 -3.44 -69.84 -9.13
CA PRO A 60 -2.03 -69.75 -9.50
C PRO A 60 -1.69 -68.58 -10.43
N ALA A 61 -0.39 -68.28 -10.41
CA ALA A 61 0.40 -67.72 -11.51
C ALA A 61 0.13 -66.27 -11.90
N GLY A 62 1.18 -65.46 -11.76
CA GLY A 62 1.28 -64.20 -12.46
C GLY A 62 1.25 -64.44 -13.97
N GLU A 63 0.53 -63.56 -14.64
CA GLU A 63 0.78 -63.22 -16.02
C GLU A 63 0.83 -61.69 -16.01
N VAL A 64 2.04 -61.12 -15.93
CA VAL A 64 2.26 -59.77 -16.44
C VAL A 64 1.83 -59.86 -17.90
N ASP A 65 0.77 -59.15 -18.27
CA ASP A 65 0.32 -59.08 -19.66
C ASP A 65 1.45 -58.50 -20.51
N MET A 66 2.26 -59.41 -21.04
CA MET A 66 3.39 -59.21 -21.91
C MET A 66 2.87 -59.04 -23.33
N ARG A 67 1.92 -58.12 -23.53
CA ARG A 67 1.37 -57.74 -24.84
C ARG A 67 1.44 -56.26 -25.15
N LEU A 68 2.09 -55.49 -24.28
CA LEU A 68 2.51 -54.11 -24.57
C LEU A 68 3.94 -53.81 -24.06
N ALA A 69 4.75 -54.83 -23.81
CA ALA A 69 6.13 -54.66 -23.34
C ALA A 69 7.17 -54.60 -24.48
N GLY A 70 6.86 -55.16 -25.65
CA GLY A 70 7.76 -55.15 -26.81
C GLY A 70 7.89 -53.76 -27.47
N PRO A 71 6.78 -53.15 -27.94
CA PRO A 71 6.84 -51.88 -28.64
C PRO A 71 7.27 -50.74 -27.70
N LEU A 72 6.81 -50.76 -26.46
CA LEU A 72 7.07 -49.71 -25.48
C LEU A 72 8.55 -49.67 -25.05
N ARG A 73 9.21 -50.83 -24.95
CA ARG A 73 10.66 -50.90 -24.67
C ARG A 73 11.50 -50.42 -25.84
N ILE A 74 11.08 -50.71 -27.08
CA ILE A 74 11.75 -50.19 -28.28
C ILE A 74 11.61 -48.66 -28.33
N VAL A 75 10.42 -48.13 -28.05
CA VAL A 75 10.21 -46.67 -28.00
C VAL A 75 11.05 -46.02 -26.90
N ALA A 76 11.11 -46.61 -25.70
CA ALA A 76 11.95 -46.11 -24.62
C ALA A 76 13.46 -46.13 -24.99
N LEU A 77 13.92 -47.17 -25.69
CA LEU A 77 15.30 -47.24 -26.18
C LEU A 77 15.59 -46.19 -27.25
N VAL A 78 14.68 -45.97 -28.19
CA VAL A 78 14.85 -44.94 -29.24
C VAL A 78 14.87 -43.54 -28.63
N VAL A 79 14.01 -43.26 -27.64
CA VAL A 79 13.97 -41.95 -26.96
C VAL A 79 15.23 -41.72 -26.13
N THR A 80 15.73 -42.74 -25.42
CA THR A 80 16.96 -42.61 -24.63
C THR A 80 18.19 -42.45 -25.51
N VAL A 81 18.27 -43.14 -26.65
CA VAL A 81 19.34 -42.95 -27.65
C VAL A 81 19.25 -41.56 -28.30
N GLY A 82 18.04 -41.08 -28.59
CA GLY A 82 17.83 -39.75 -29.15
C GLY A 82 18.21 -38.63 -28.18
N LEU A 83 17.81 -38.74 -26.91
CA LEU A 83 18.16 -37.77 -25.88
C LEU A 83 19.66 -37.79 -25.57
N THR A 84 20.27 -38.97 -25.50
CA THR A 84 21.73 -39.07 -25.31
C THR A 84 22.48 -38.49 -26.51
N TRP A 85 22.04 -38.72 -27.75
CA TRP A 85 22.61 -38.07 -28.93
C TRP A 85 22.49 -36.55 -28.90
N ILE A 86 21.34 -36.00 -28.49
CA ILE A 86 21.12 -34.55 -28.38
C ILE A 86 22.02 -33.95 -27.29
N ILE A 87 22.10 -34.59 -26.12
CA ILE A 87 22.92 -34.11 -25.00
C ILE A 87 24.41 -34.18 -25.37
N VAL A 88 24.85 -35.27 -26.01
CA VAL A 88 26.22 -35.42 -26.53
C VAL A 88 26.51 -34.37 -27.60
N SER A 89 25.57 -34.08 -28.49
CA SER A 89 25.73 -33.04 -29.53
C SER A 89 25.82 -31.62 -28.95
N ILE A 90 25.14 -31.34 -27.82
CA ILE A 90 25.23 -30.05 -27.12
C ILE A 90 26.52 -29.95 -26.31
N LEU A 91 26.97 -31.05 -25.68
CA LEU A 91 28.17 -31.07 -24.85
C LEU A 91 29.48 -31.16 -25.64
N LEU A 92 29.47 -31.79 -26.83
CA LEU A 92 30.60 -31.90 -27.76
C LEU A 92 30.49 -30.95 -28.96
N GLY A 93 29.64 -29.92 -28.87
CA GLY A 93 29.41 -28.93 -29.92
C GLY A 93 30.64 -28.07 -30.26
N GLY A 94 31.60 -28.65 -30.98
CA GLY A 94 32.52 -27.95 -31.87
C GLY A 94 31.80 -27.51 -33.15
N PRO A 95 32.24 -26.42 -33.78
CA PRO A 95 31.40 -25.61 -34.66
C PRO A 95 31.16 -26.27 -36.03
N GLY A 96 29.90 -26.42 -36.40
CA GLY A 96 29.50 -26.55 -37.80
C GLY A 96 28.72 -27.81 -38.17
N SER A 97 27.42 -27.85 -37.83
CA SER A 97 26.43 -28.60 -38.61
C SER A 97 25.10 -27.84 -38.59
N GLY A 98 24.86 -27.07 -39.64
CA GLY A 98 23.73 -26.16 -39.78
C GLY A 98 22.40 -26.86 -40.03
N PHE A 99 21.37 -26.38 -39.33
CA PHE A 99 19.98 -26.45 -39.77
C PHE A 99 19.60 -25.10 -40.39
N PRO A 100 19.48 -24.98 -41.73
CA PRO A 100 19.09 -23.73 -42.35
C PRO A 100 17.60 -23.77 -42.70
N ARG A 101 16.68 -23.58 -41.73
CA ARG A 101 15.27 -23.19 -42.03
C ARG A 101 14.33 -22.89 -40.84
N ILE A 102 14.84 -22.35 -39.72
CA ILE A 102 13.95 -21.83 -38.65
C ILE A 102 14.16 -20.32 -38.38
N GLN A 103 15.13 -19.69 -39.03
CA GLN A 103 15.37 -18.23 -38.91
C GLN A 103 14.34 -17.34 -39.64
N GLN A 104 13.38 -17.90 -40.39
CA GLN A 104 12.35 -17.09 -41.06
C GLN A 104 11.03 -16.95 -40.28
N LEU A 105 10.90 -17.57 -39.10
CA LEU A 105 9.83 -17.28 -38.14
C LEU A 105 10.27 -16.39 -36.98
N PHE A 106 11.56 -16.03 -36.93
CA PHE A 106 12.13 -15.06 -35.97
C PHE A 106 12.69 -13.79 -36.64
N ASN A 107 12.60 -13.67 -37.97
CA ASN A 107 12.73 -12.39 -38.66
C ASN A 107 11.35 -11.71 -38.74
N SER A 108 10.74 -11.47 -37.58
CA SER A 108 9.98 -10.25 -37.45
C SER A 108 11.02 -9.13 -37.57
N PRO A 109 10.81 -8.07 -38.38
CA PRO A 109 11.64 -6.90 -38.25
C PRO A 109 11.63 -6.59 -36.77
N GLU A 110 12.81 -6.38 -36.21
CA GLU A 110 12.99 -5.67 -34.96
C GLU A 110 11.88 -4.63 -34.97
N SER A 111 10.82 -4.87 -34.20
CA SER A 111 10.10 -3.78 -33.61
C SER A 111 11.25 -3.16 -32.88
N SER A 112 11.82 -2.12 -33.50
CA SER A 112 12.37 -1.03 -32.77
C SER A 112 11.43 -0.97 -31.59
N VAL A 113 11.98 -1.33 -30.44
CA VAL A 113 11.56 -0.65 -29.26
C VAL A 113 11.88 0.78 -29.68
N THR A 114 10.92 1.45 -30.31
CA THR A 114 10.44 2.70 -29.80
C THR A 114 10.23 2.41 -28.32
N ALA A 115 11.34 2.37 -27.58
CA ALA A 115 11.49 3.22 -26.45
C ALA A 115 11.01 4.53 -27.07
N GLU A 116 9.73 4.84 -26.84
CA GLU A 116 9.38 6.20 -26.51
C GLU A 116 10.63 6.75 -25.85
N PRO A 117 11.29 7.75 -26.47
CA PRO A 117 12.56 8.24 -25.96
C PRO A 117 12.30 8.49 -24.49
N ARG A 118 12.83 7.63 -23.58
CA ARG A 118 12.38 7.58 -22.18
C ARG A 118 12.41 9.02 -21.75
N ALA A 119 11.23 9.65 -21.64
CA ALA A 119 11.16 11.10 -21.65
C ALA A 119 12.11 11.52 -20.56
N ARG A 120 13.17 12.29 -20.88
CA ARG A 120 14.25 12.55 -19.94
C ARG A 120 13.60 13.07 -18.69
N LYS A 121 13.52 12.22 -17.67
CA LYS A 121 12.75 12.49 -16.47
C LYS A 121 13.51 13.60 -15.76
N TYR A 122 12.90 14.77 -15.67
CA TYR A 122 13.45 15.88 -14.92
C TYR A 122 13.34 15.58 -13.42
N LYS A 123 13.76 16.53 -12.59
CA LYS A 123 13.74 16.37 -11.13
C LYS A 123 12.39 15.83 -10.64
N CYS A 124 12.41 14.87 -9.73
CA CYS A 124 11.26 14.14 -9.20
C CYS A 124 10.42 13.40 -10.27
N GLY A 125 10.96 13.16 -11.46
CA GLY A 125 10.24 12.51 -12.55
C GLY A 125 9.23 13.41 -13.25
N LEU A 126 9.40 14.73 -13.19
CA LEU A 126 8.56 15.70 -13.89
C LEU A 126 8.68 15.54 -15.42
N PRO A 127 7.60 15.84 -16.17
CA PRO A 127 7.59 15.78 -17.64
C PRO A 127 8.36 16.94 -18.28
N GLN A 128 8.51 18.06 -17.58
CA GLN A 128 9.17 19.28 -18.05
C GLN A 128 10.08 19.85 -16.95
N PRO A 129 11.14 20.60 -17.31
CA PRO A 129 12.00 21.24 -16.33
C PRO A 129 11.28 22.43 -15.68
N CYS A 130 11.54 22.67 -14.40
CA CYS A 130 11.08 23.88 -13.74
C CYS A 130 11.87 25.12 -14.19
N PRO A 131 11.26 26.32 -14.16
CA PRO A 131 11.97 27.58 -14.39
C PRO A 131 13.08 27.82 -13.36
N GLU A 132 13.96 28.77 -13.64
CA GLU A 132 14.98 29.23 -12.68
C GLU A 132 14.33 29.74 -11.38
N GLU A 133 15.04 29.60 -10.26
CA GLU A 133 14.56 29.93 -8.91
C GLU A 133 13.22 29.27 -8.53
N HIS A 134 12.94 28.06 -9.03
CA HIS A 134 11.83 27.24 -8.59
C HIS A 134 12.30 25.88 -8.06
N LEU A 135 11.55 25.34 -7.09
CA LEU A 135 11.74 24.00 -6.56
C LEU A 135 10.76 23.04 -7.24
N ALA A 136 11.29 22.02 -7.90
CA ALA A 136 10.55 20.92 -8.49
C ALA A 136 10.05 19.97 -7.40
N PHE A 137 8.75 19.68 -7.40
CA PHE A 137 8.18 18.69 -6.49
C PHE A 137 7.24 17.73 -7.21
N ARG A 138 7.12 16.53 -6.65
CA ARG A 138 6.11 15.54 -7.00
C ARG A 138 5.66 14.84 -5.74
N MET A 139 4.35 14.73 -5.54
CA MET A 139 3.80 14.03 -4.40
C MET A 139 2.58 13.22 -4.78
N VAL A 140 2.41 12.10 -4.09
CA VAL A 140 1.32 11.15 -4.30
C VAL A 140 0.74 10.79 -2.94
N SER A 141 -0.60 10.81 -2.81
CA SER A 141 -1.27 10.29 -1.62
C SER A 141 -1.12 8.77 -1.52
N GLY A 142 -1.46 8.21 -0.37
CA GLY A 142 -1.57 6.76 -0.24
C GLY A 142 -2.70 6.21 -1.12
N ALA A 143 -2.54 4.96 -1.57
CA ALA A 143 -3.60 4.20 -2.23
C ALA A 143 -4.20 3.24 -1.21
N ALA A 144 -5.43 3.56 -0.79
CA ALA A 144 -6.11 2.91 0.33
C ALA A 144 -5.18 2.82 1.56
N ASN A 145 -5.07 1.65 2.16
CA ASN A 145 -4.17 1.33 3.28
C ASN A 145 -2.96 0.47 2.85
N VAL A 146 -2.76 0.24 1.55
CA VAL A 146 -1.75 -0.72 1.05
C VAL A 146 -0.48 -0.07 0.52
N ILE A 147 -0.60 1.07 -0.17
CA ILE A 147 0.55 1.79 -0.71
C ILE A 147 0.62 3.14 -0.01
N GLY A 148 1.74 3.38 0.68
CA GLY A 148 1.98 4.64 1.37
C GLY A 148 2.27 5.80 0.40
N PRO A 149 2.13 7.04 0.89
CA PRO A 149 2.35 8.23 0.09
C PRO A 149 3.83 8.40 -0.27
N LYS A 150 4.07 9.28 -1.24
CA LYS A 150 5.42 9.66 -1.68
C LYS A 150 5.50 11.18 -1.76
N ILE A 151 6.57 11.75 -1.24
CA ILE A 151 6.86 13.18 -1.35
C ILE A 151 8.30 13.34 -1.81
N CYS A 152 8.48 13.93 -2.99
CA CYS A 152 9.77 14.25 -3.59
C CYS A 152 9.89 15.75 -3.80
N LEU A 153 11.06 16.30 -3.47
CA LEU A 153 11.43 17.69 -3.73
C LEU A 153 12.87 17.74 -4.24
N GLU A 154 13.13 18.41 -5.35
CA GLU A 154 14.47 18.59 -5.91
C GLU A 154 15.27 17.27 -6.03
N ASP A 155 14.63 16.21 -6.56
CA ASP A 155 15.14 14.82 -6.65
C ASP A 155 15.41 14.12 -5.31
N LYS A 156 15.11 14.77 -4.18
CA LYS A 156 15.24 14.19 -2.85
C LYS A 156 13.90 13.60 -2.42
N MET A 157 13.88 12.29 -2.23
CA MET A 157 12.75 11.60 -1.61
C MET A 157 12.67 11.95 -0.13
N LEU A 158 11.72 12.80 0.24
CA LEU A 158 11.49 13.26 1.62
C LEU A 158 10.73 12.19 2.41
N MET A 159 9.64 11.68 1.85
CA MET A 159 8.79 10.66 2.47
C MET A 159 8.45 9.56 1.47
N SER A 160 8.54 8.29 1.88
CA SER A 160 8.08 7.15 1.10
C SER A 160 8.02 5.88 1.94
N SER A 161 7.25 4.88 1.50
CA SER A 161 7.27 3.54 2.11
C SER A 161 8.65 2.88 2.09
N VAL A 162 9.49 3.19 1.09
CA VAL A 162 10.86 2.64 1.00
C VAL A 162 11.79 3.24 2.06
N LYS A 163 11.51 4.47 2.50
CA LYS A 163 12.25 5.15 3.59
C LYS A 163 11.72 4.80 4.98
N ASP A 164 10.67 4.00 5.07
CA ASP A 164 10.02 3.59 6.32
C ASP A 164 9.65 4.78 7.23
N ASN A 165 9.26 5.90 6.63
CA ASN A 165 8.92 7.13 7.35
C ASN A 165 7.52 7.65 7.03
N VAL A 166 6.64 6.76 6.56
CA VAL A 166 5.23 7.05 6.26
C VAL A 166 4.32 6.20 7.12
N GLY A 167 3.14 6.72 7.43
CA GLY A 167 2.14 6.05 8.27
C GLY A 167 0.73 6.51 7.95
N ARG A 168 -0.26 5.78 8.47
CA ARG A 168 -1.67 6.15 8.37
C ARG A 168 -1.89 7.58 8.85
N GLY A 169 -2.81 8.30 8.23
CA GLY A 169 -3.18 9.66 8.57
C GLY A 169 -2.54 10.70 7.65
N LEU A 170 -1.98 11.75 8.27
CA LEU A 170 -1.35 12.86 7.56
C LEU A 170 0.17 12.69 7.59
N ASN A 171 0.78 12.63 6.42
CA ASN A 171 2.23 12.56 6.25
C ASN A 171 2.72 13.95 5.86
N ILE A 172 3.52 14.58 6.73
CA ILE A 172 3.90 15.98 6.60
C ILE A 172 5.40 16.13 6.52
N ALA A 173 5.88 16.84 5.50
CA ALA A 173 7.27 17.25 5.38
C ALA A 173 7.38 18.79 5.40
N LEU A 174 8.23 19.29 6.29
CA LEU A 174 8.55 20.69 6.47
C LEU A 174 9.86 20.99 5.76
N VAL A 175 9.85 22.01 4.91
CA VAL A 175 11.00 22.37 4.07
C VAL A 175 11.27 23.86 4.18
N ASN A 176 12.54 24.24 4.24
CA ASN A 176 12.94 25.64 4.17
C ASN A 176 12.68 26.18 2.75
N GLY A 177 11.83 27.20 2.61
CA GLY A 177 11.46 27.78 1.31
C GLY A 177 12.58 28.56 0.59
N VAL A 178 13.71 28.82 1.24
CA VAL A 178 14.89 29.45 0.65
C VAL A 178 15.89 28.39 0.18
N SER A 179 16.33 27.50 1.09
CA SER A 179 17.34 26.49 0.77
C SER A 179 16.78 25.26 0.04
N GLY A 180 15.48 24.99 0.18
CA GLY A 180 14.85 23.76 -0.32
C GLY A 180 15.22 22.52 0.50
N GLU A 181 15.80 22.70 1.69
CA GLU A 181 16.21 21.58 2.55
C GLU A 181 15.10 21.12 3.49
N LEU A 182 15.07 19.82 3.75
CA LEU A 182 14.16 19.20 4.70
C LEU A 182 14.52 19.64 6.13
N ILE A 183 13.54 20.22 6.82
CA ILE A 183 13.64 20.56 8.24
C ILE A 183 13.24 19.33 9.06
N GLU A 184 12.04 18.81 8.82
CA GLU A 184 11.52 17.64 9.52
C GLU A 184 10.43 16.95 8.69
N ALA A 185 10.31 15.63 8.81
CA ALA A 185 9.21 14.86 8.21
C ALA A 185 8.64 13.87 9.22
N ARG A 186 7.31 13.83 9.34
CA ARG A 186 6.62 12.96 10.29
C ARG A 186 5.23 12.56 9.79
N ALA A 187 4.80 11.37 10.18
CA ALA A 187 3.43 10.88 9.99
C ALA A 187 2.60 11.04 11.27
N PHE A 188 1.35 11.45 11.13
CA PHE A 188 0.40 11.66 12.24
C PHE A 188 -0.86 10.84 12.00
N ASP A 189 -1.13 9.86 12.86
CA ASP A 189 -2.29 8.98 12.76
C ASP A 189 -3.58 9.72 13.12
N MET A 190 -4.37 10.07 12.11
CA MET A 190 -5.64 10.77 12.27
C MET A 190 -6.84 9.82 12.47
N TRP A 191 -6.60 8.52 12.66
CA TRP A 191 -7.62 7.53 12.99
C TRP A 191 -7.54 7.14 14.48
N ALA A 192 -6.37 6.66 14.93
CA ALA A 192 -6.17 6.15 16.28
C ALA A 192 -5.19 6.99 17.13
N GLY A 193 -4.49 7.95 16.52
CA GLY A 193 -3.50 8.79 17.21
C GLY A 193 -4.10 10.02 17.92
N ASP A 194 -3.19 10.80 18.52
CA ASP A 194 -3.52 12.08 19.16
C ASP A 194 -3.25 13.26 18.19
N VAL A 195 -4.27 14.09 17.99
CA VAL A 195 -4.19 15.31 17.17
C VAL A 195 -3.27 16.36 17.80
N ASN A 196 -3.03 16.31 19.11
CA ASN A 196 -2.16 17.27 19.79
C ASN A 196 -0.71 17.19 19.32
N ASP A 197 -0.24 16.03 18.89
CA ASP A 197 1.12 15.87 18.38
C ASP A 197 1.31 16.59 17.05
N LEU A 198 0.28 16.59 16.21
CA LEU A 198 0.23 17.38 14.98
C LEU A 198 0.25 18.89 15.29
N LEU A 199 -0.52 19.33 16.29
CA LEU A 199 -0.55 20.74 16.70
C LEU A 199 0.81 21.22 17.21
N LYS A 200 1.50 20.42 18.04
CA LYS A 200 2.85 20.72 18.52
C LYS A 200 3.87 20.80 17.40
N PHE A 201 3.65 20.05 16.32
CA PHE A 201 4.52 20.04 15.14
C PHE A 201 4.32 21.24 14.22
N ILE A 202 3.07 21.69 14.00
CA ILE A 202 2.74 22.78 13.06
C ILE A 202 2.83 24.18 13.70
N ARG A 203 2.60 24.32 15.01
CA ARG A 203 2.65 25.63 15.66
C ARG A 203 4.02 26.34 15.61
N PRO A 204 5.17 25.67 15.83
CA PRO A 204 6.47 26.34 15.88
C PRO A 204 7.06 26.68 14.49
N LEU A 205 6.27 26.61 13.41
CA LEU A 205 6.76 26.90 12.06
C LEU A 205 7.15 28.37 11.88
N HIS A 206 8.36 28.59 11.41
CA HIS A 206 8.82 29.90 10.97
C HIS A 206 8.17 30.29 9.65
N GLU A 207 7.98 31.59 9.43
CA GLU A 207 7.51 32.11 8.15
C GLU A 207 8.45 31.70 7.00
N GLY A 208 7.86 31.41 5.84
CA GLY A 208 8.62 30.91 4.68
C GLY A 208 8.92 29.41 4.71
N THR A 209 8.49 28.68 5.75
CA THR A 209 8.51 27.21 5.73
C THR A 209 7.42 26.68 4.80
N LEU A 210 7.81 25.82 3.86
CA LEU A 210 6.91 25.05 3.01
C LEU A 210 6.41 23.81 3.76
N VAL A 211 5.13 23.49 3.60
CA VAL A 211 4.47 22.38 4.29
C VAL A 211 3.85 21.47 3.24
N PHE A 212 4.46 20.31 3.03
CA PHE A 212 3.93 19.27 2.14
C PHE A 212 3.09 18.29 2.96
N VAL A 213 1.88 17.99 2.51
CA VAL A 213 0.95 17.10 3.21
C VAL A 213 0.37 16.08 2.23
N ALA A 214 0.53 14.80 2.54
CA ALA A 214 -0.08 13.70 1.78
C ALA A 214 -0.89 12.79 2.73
N SER A 215 -2.13 12.50 2.38
CA SER A 215 -2.97 11.59 3.16
C SER A 215 -2.61 10.13 2.90
N TYR A 216 -2.85 9.26 3.89
CA TYR A 216 -2.76 7.81 3.77
C TYR A 216 -3.84 7.13 4.62
N ASP A 217 -4.64 6.26 4.01
CA ASP A 217 -5.80 5.59 4.61
C ASP A 217 -6.89 6.56 5.09
N ASP A 218 -6.73 7.24 6.23
CA ASP A 218 -7.71 8.19 6.76
C ASP A 218 -7.07 9.47 7.36
N PRO A 219 -7.24 10.64 6.72
CA PRO A 219 -6.64 11.89 7.20
C PRO A 219 -7.51 12.69 8.19
N ALA A 220 -8.78 12.35 8.42
CA ALA A 220 -9.74 13.33 8.93
C ALA A 220 -10.43 12.98 10.26
N THR A 221 -10.50 11.71 10.67
CA THR A 221 -11.36 11.29 11.80
C THR A 221 -11.04 12.02 13.11
N LYS A 222 -9.76 12.30 13.38
CA LYS A 222 -9.30 13.02 14.57
C LYS A 222 -9.06 14.52 14.34
N MET A 223 -9.27 15.05 13.14
CA MET A 223 -9.08 16.47 12.87
C MET A 223 -10.10 17.32 13.62
N ASN A 224 -9.61 18.20 14.50
CA ASN A 224 -10.42 19.22 15.17
C ASN A 224 -10.49 20.54 14.37
N GLU A 225 -11.37 21.44 14.79
CA GLU A 225 -11.54 22.75 14.16
C GLU A 225 -10.25 23.57 14.16
N GLU A 226 -9.45 23.47 15.23
CA GLU A 226 -8.16 24.15 15.33
C GLU A 226 -7.16 23.68 14.27
N THR A 227 -7.02 22.36 14.08
CA THR A 227 -6.15 21.78 13.04
C THR A 227 -6.60 22.20 11.65
N ARG A 228 -7.92 22.20 11.40
CA ARG A 228 -8.51 22.66 10.13
C ARG A 228 -8.22 24.14 9.88
N LYS A 229 -8.27 24.96 10.93
CA LYS A 229 -7.93 26.38 10.87
C LYS A 229 -6.45 26.58 10.55
N LEU A 230 -5.55 25.84 11.21
CA LEU A 230 -4.11 25.90 10.92
C LEU A 230 -3.80 25.58 9.45
N PHE A 231 -4.36 24.51 8.89
CA PHE A 231 -4.16 24.23 7.47
C PHE A 231 -4.79 25.29 6.56
N SER A 232 -5.92 25.87 6.97
CA SER A 232 -6.54 27.00 6.24
C SER A 232 -5.64 28.24 6.21
N GLU A 233 -4.91 28.52 7.30
CA GLU A 233 -3.92 29.59 7.43
C GLU A 233 -2.64 29.30 6.64
N LEU A 234 -2.29 28.02 6.45
CA LEU A 234 -1.20 27.60 5.56
C LEU A 234 -1.57 27.67 4.06
N GLY A 235 -2.82 28.01 3.74
CA GLY A 235 -3.29 28.21 2.37
C GLY A 235 -4.27 27.17 1.84
N SER A 236 -4.69 26.18 2.64
CA SER A 236 -5.64 25.15 2.19
C SER A 236 -7.05 25.69 2.03
N ARG A 237 -7.75 25.21 0.99
CA ARG A 237 -9.18 25.40 0.73
C ARG A 237 -9.98 24.22 1.27
N ASN A 238 -9.51 22.99 1.07
CA ASN A 238 -10.26 21.78 1.35
C ASN A 238 -10.12 21.27 2.79
N ALA A 239 -9.14 21.75 3.57
CA ALA A 239 -8.90 21.28 4.93
C ALA A 239 -10.12 21.38 5.85
N LYS A 240 -11.01 22.35 5.63
CA LYS A 240 -12.25 22.51 6.41
C LYS A 240 -13.26 21.38 6.16
N GLU A 241 -13.23 20.80 4.96
CA GLU A 241 -14.22 19.84 4.47
C GLU A 241 -13.71 18.40 4.42
N LEU A 242 -12.41 18.17 4.69
CA LEU A 242 -11.82 16.83 4.71
C LEU A 242 -12.63 15.88 5.59
N ALA A 243 -13.02 14.76 5.02
CA ALA A 243 -13.82 13.72 5.65
C ALA A 243 -13.08 12.36 5.66
N PHE A 244 -13.73 11.37 6.27
CA PHE A 244 -13.19 10.03 6.48
C PHE A 244 -12.72 9.39 5.17
N ARG A 245 -11.43 9.02 5.13
CA ARG A 245 -10.73 8.42 3.98
C ARG A 245 -10.68 9.24 2.70
N ASP A 246 -10.89 10.55 2.78
CA ASP A 246 -10.65 11.39 1.62
C ASP A 246 -9.18 11.31 1.19
N SER A 247 -8.93 11.28 -0.12
CA SER A 247 -7.59 11.47 -0.66
C SER A 247 -7.30 12.95 -0.70
N TRP A 248 -6.15 13.37 -0.17
CA TRP A 248 -5.75 14.77 -0.12
C TRP A 248 -4.24 14.91 -0.25
N VAL A 249 -3.84 15.81 -1.14
CA VAL A 249 -2.46 16.29 -1.28
C VAL A 249 -2.46 17.81 -1.28
N PHE A 250 -1.54 18.39 -0.53
CA PHE A 250 -1.50 19.82 -0.31
C PHE A 250 -0.06 20.28 -0.11
N VAL A 251 0.28 21.41 -0.74
CA VAL A 251 1.51 22.15 -0.43
C VAL A 251 1.12 23.55 0.00
N GLY A 252 1.44 23.89 1.24
CA GLY A 252 1.21 25.21 1.83
C GLY A 252 2.51 25.91 2.18
N ALA A 253 2.38 27.12 2.70
CA ALA A 253 3.50 27.87 3.26
C ALA A 253 3.06 28.68 4.48
N LYS A 254 3.92 28.77 5.49
CA LYS A 254 3.66 29.64 6.64
C LYS A 254 3.84 31.11 6.23
N GLY A 255 2.81 31.92 6.47
CA GLY A 255 2.77 33.35 6.11
C GLY A 255 2.23 33.62 4.71
N VAL A 256 1.55 32.65 4.08
CA VAL A 256 0.87 32.87 2.80
C VAL A 256 -0.43 33.65 3.01
N GLN A 257 -0.64 34.71 2.22
CA GLN A 257 -1.88 35.50 2.29
C GLN A 257 -3.00 34.92 1.41
N ASN A 258 -2.62 34.24 0.33
CA ASN A 258 -3.54 33.66 -0.63
C ASN A 258 -3.64 32.14 -0.46
N LYS A 259 -4.69 31.56 -1.04
CA LYS A 259 -4.84 30.10 -1.10
C LYS A 259 -3.75 29.51 -1.99
N SER A 260 -3.25 28.34 -1.59
CA SER A 260 -2.25 27.63 -2.37
C SER A 260 -2.83 27.19 -3.72
N PRO A 261 -2.07 27.30 -4.82
CA PRO A 261 -2.43 26.67 -6.09
C PRO A 261 -2.17 25.15 -6.08
N PHE A 262 -1.42 24.64 -5.11
CA PHE A 262 -1.00 23.24 -5.03
C PHE A 262 -1.86 22.49 -4.01
N GLU A 263 -3.08 22.18 -4.40
CA GLU A 263 -4.00 21.38 -3.59
C GLU A 263 -4.90 20.52 -4.48
N GLN A 264 -5.05 19.24 -4.13
CA GLN A 264 -6.02 18.34 -4.74
C GLN A 264 -6.72 17.52 -3.66
N HIS A 265 -8.00 17.24 -3.88
CA HIS A 265 -8.86 16.52 -2.95
C HIS A 265 -9.86 15.65 -3.73
N VAL A 266 -10.02 14.40 -3.30
CA VAL A 266 -11.05 13.50 -3.80
C VAL A 266 -11.81 12.96 -2.60
N LYS A 267 -13.12 13.22 -2.58
CA LYS A 267 -14.01 12.77 -1.53
C LYS A 267 -14.23 11.27 -1.61
N ASN A 268 -14.20 10.62 -0.46
CA ASN A 268 -14.60 9.23 -0.32
C ASN A 268 -16.11 9.10 -0.59
N SER A 269 -16.45 8.34 -1.62
CA SER A 269 -17.84 8.05 -1.96
C SER A 269 -18.00 6.67 -2.56
N LYS A 270 -18.94 5.88 -2.02
CA LYS A 270 -19.18 4.49 -2.42
C LYS A 270 -19.41 4.31 -3.93
N HIS A 271 -19.92 5.33 -4.62
CA HIS A 271 -20.25 5.27 -6.05
C HIS A 271 -19.14 5.77 -6.99
N THR A 272 -18.17 6.54 -6.50
CA THR A 272 -17.05 7.06 -7.32
C THR A 272 -15.70 6.46 -6.95
N ASN A 273 -15.62 5.71 -5.85
CA ASN A 273 -14.38 5.16 -5.36
C ASN A 273 -13.77 4.15 -6.35
N LYS A 274 -12.47 4.27 -6.55
CA LYS A 274 -11.67 3.33 -7.34
C LYS A 274 -11.36 2.05 -6.58
N TYR A 275 -11.22 2.13 -5.26
CA TYR A 275 -10.96 0.99 -4.38
C TYR A 275 -12.18 0.71 -3.50
N GLU A 276 -12.24 -0.48 -2.90
CA GLU A 276 -13.35 -0.88 -2.04
C GLU A 276 -13.35 -0.07 -0.72
N GLY A 277 -14.02 1.08 -0.73
CA GLY A 277 -14.13 1.97 0.43
C GLY A 277 -13.02 3.02 0.56
N TRP A 278 -12.20 3.23 -0.48
CA TRP A 278 -11.26 4.34 -0.59
C TRP A 278 -11.30 4.98 -1.99
N PRO A 279 -11.16 6.32 -2.08
CA PRO A 279 -11.02 7.02 -3.36
C PRO A 279 -9.67 6.72 -4.02
N GLU A 280 -9.51 7.15 -5.26
CA GLU A 280 -8.24 6.99 -5.96
C GLU A 280 -7.10 7.77 -5.31
N ALA A 281 -5.87 7.31 -5.53
CA ALA A 281 -4.68 8.03 -5.09
C ALA A 281 -4.51 9.28 -5.94
N LEU A 282 -4.23 10.40 -5.27
CA LEU A 282 -3.97 11.68 -5.92
C LEU A 282 -2.49 11.84 -6.22
N GLU A 283 -2.21 12.41 -7.36
CA GLU A 283 -0.86 12.79 -7.78
C GLU A 283 -0.83 14.27 -8.13
N MET A 284 0.13 14.98 -7.56
CA MET A 284 0.34 16.39 -7.80
C MET A 284 1.81 16.66 -8.01
N GLU A 285 2.10 17.45 -9.03
CA GLU A 285 3.44 17.83 -9.40
C GLU A 285 3.47 19.31 -9.77
N GLY A 286 4.64 19.94 -9.64
CA GLY A 286 4.75 21.35 -9.95
C GLY A 286 6.09 21.97 -9.56
N CYS A 287 6.14 23.29 -9.74
CA CYS A 287 7.31 24.12 -9.50
C CYS A 287 6.93 25.23 -8.50
N ILE A 288 7.54 25.25 -7.33
CA ILE A 288 7.27 26.24 -6.29
C ILE A 288 8.30 27.37 -6.40
N PRO A 289 7.90 28.64 -6.54
CA PRO A 289 8.84 29.75 -6.53
C PRO A 289 9.68 29.75 -5.23
N ARG A 290 11.01 29.81 -5.36
CA ARG A 290 11.89 29.94 -4.20
C ARG A 290 11.69 31.31 -3.58
N ARG A 291 11.69 31.35 -2.25
CA ARG A 291 11.68 32.62 -1.54
C ARG A 291 13.07 33.23 -1.65
N SER A 292 13.15 34.46 -2.14
CA SER A 292 14.38 35.24 -2.04
C SER A 292 14.67 35.53 -0.56
N VAL A 293 15.93 35.45 -0.16
CA VAL A 293 16.36 36.09 1.09
C VAL A 293 16.07 37.58 0.87
N ALA A 294 15.16 38.15 1.66
CA ALA A 294 14.97 39.59 1.61
C ALA A 294 16.30 40.22 2.03
N SER A 295 16.97 40.88 1.08
CA SER A 295 18.17 41.69 1.31
C SER A 295 17.85 42.92 2.15
#